data_AF-A0A8K0D753-F1
#
_entry.id   AF-A0A8K0D753-F1
#
_cell.length_a   1.000
_cell.length_b   1.000
_cell.length_c   1.000
_cell.angle_alpha   90.00
_cell.angle_beta   90.00
_cell.angle_gamma   90.00
#
_symmetry.space_group_name_H-M   'P 1'
#
loop_
_entity.id
_entity.type
_entity.pdbx_description
1 polymer ?
#
loop_
_entity_poly.entity_id
_entity_poly.type
_entity_poly.pdbx_seq_one_letter_code
_entity_poly.pdbx_strand_id
1 'polypeptide(L)'
;MEVDSMHSTIEKKLKKAIINVPADYVTICQFACTKSPYHVEYLSHSSFKNLEQNLRFFKSIRPGKEAGDLTVNDVKEIKHTSNMIFYKLRHSEEEDEKPLPVRMDSKVKARPFSEIHALYNCRLKIKKEKYDHLQLLKKSIQPDYHKFYDDLPHN
;
A
#
# COMPACT_ATOMS: atom_id res chain seq x y z
N MET A 1 -3.08 15.15 13.46
CA MET A 1 -2.65 13.75 13.64
C MET A 1 -3.86 12.82 13.65
N GLU A 2 -4.61 12.74 12.55
CA GLU A 2 -5.81 11.88 12.48
C GLU A 2 -5.45 10.42 12.19
N VAL A 3 -4.43 10.19 11.36
CA VAL A 3 -3.95 8.85 10.98
C VAL A 3 -3.47 8.05 12.20
N ASP A 4 -2.77 8.70 13.14
CA ASP A 4 -2.27 8.05 14.36
C ASP A 4 -3.43 7.62 15.29
N SER A 5 -4.55 8.35 15.25
CA SER A 5 -5.74 8.02 16.05
C SER A 5 -6.44 6.73 15.59
N MET A 6 -6.49 6.49 14.27
CA MET A 6 -7.04 5.26 13.67
C MET A 6 -6.16 4.04 13.98
N HIS A 7 -4.84 4.18 13.83
CA HIS A 7 -3.91 3.11 14.18
C HIS A 7 -4.04 2.72 15.67
N SER A 8 -4.09 3.71 16.56
CA SER A 8 -4.26 3.47 18.00
C SER A 8 -5.56 2.72 18.34
N THR A 9 -6.66 3.02 17.65
CA THR A 9 -7.95 2.35 17.89
C THR A 9 -7.95 0.91 17.42
N ILE A 10 -7.40 0.64 16.22
CA ILE A 10 -7.26 -0.72 15.68
C ILE A 10 -6.36 -1.56 16.59
N GLU A 11 -5.20 -1.03 16.99
CA GLU A 11 -4.23 -1.77 17.82
C GLU A 11 -4.83 -2.18 19.18
N LYS A 12 -5.61 -1.29 19.82
CA LYS A 12 -6.31 -1.59 21.08
C LYS A 12 -7.28 -2.76 20.95
N LYS A 13 -7.94 -2.91 19.80
CA LYS A 13 -8.88 -4.01 19.52
C LYS A 13 -8.15 -5.30 19.19
N LEU A 14 -7.08 -5.22 18.38
CA LEU A 14 -6.27 -6.37 18.02
C LEU A 14 -5.64 -7.07 19.23
N LYS A 15 -5.16 -6.32 20.23
CA LYS A 15 -4.51 -6.88 21.44
C LYS A 15 -5.38 -7.89 22.22
N LYS A 16 -6.70 -7.81 22.10
CA LYS A 16 -7.65 -8.69 22.80
C LYS A 16 -8.37 -9.66 21.88
N ALA A 17 -8.09 -9.61 20.58
CA ALA A 17 -8.77 -10.42 19.59
C ALA A 17 -8.01 -11.73 19.35
N ILE A 18 -8.77 -12.81 19.19
CA ILE A 18 -8.24 -14.07 18.67
C ILE A 18 -8.27 -13.96 17.15
N ILE A 19 -7.15 -14.22 16.51
CA ILE A 19 -6.98 -14.14 15.07
C ILE A 19 -6.59 -15.52 14.58
N ASN A 20 -7.52 -16.19 13.92
CA ASN A 20 -7.32 -17.54 13.40
C ASN A 20 -6.96 -17.50 11.92
N VAL A 21 -7.50 -16.54 11.16
CA VAL A 21 -7.18 -16.35 9.75
C VAL A 21 -7.02 -14.87 9.41
N PRO A 22 -6.31 -14.53 8.31
CA PRO A 22 -6.14 -13.14 7.91
C PRO A 22 -7.46 -12.39 7.64
N ALA A 23 -8.54 -13.10 7.30
CA ALA A 23 -9.86 -12.48 7.10
C ALA A 23 -10.44 -11.89 8.39
N ASP A 24 -10.05 -12.39 9.57
CA ASP A 24 -10.53 -11.88 10.87
C ASP A 24 -10.08 -10.43 11.11
N TYR A 25 -8.96 -10.01 10.52
CA TYR A 25 -8.53 -8.62 10.59
C TYR A 25 -9.53 -7.65 9.96
N VAL A 26 -10.30 -8.07 8.95
CA VAL A 26 -11.24 -7.20 8.24
C VAL A 26 -12.32 -6.70 9.20
N THR A 27 -12.96 -7.63 9.91
CA THR A 27 -14.03 -7.31 10.85
C THR A 27 -13.50 -6.52 12.04
N ILE A 28 -12.33 -6.87 12.55
CA ILE A 28 -11.69 -6.14 13.65
C ILE A 28 -11.38 -4.70 13.24
N CYS A 29 -10.78 -4.49 12.07
CA CYS A 29 -10.49 -3.18 11.55
C CYS A 29 -11.77 -2.38 11.30
N GLN A 30 -12.78 -2.99 10.66
CA GLN A 30 -14.05 -2.32 10.35
C GLN A 30 -14.74 -1.79 11.61
N PHE A 31 -14.76 -2.57 12.69
CA PHE A 31 -15.41 -2.21 13.95
C PHE A 31 -14.44 -1.63 15.00
N ALA A 32 -13.23 -1.23 14.59
CA ALA A 32 -12.25 -0.70 15.53
C ALA A 32 -12.70 0.63 16.16
N CYS A 33 -13.33 1.49 15.36
CA CYS A 33 -13.97 2.71 15.83
C CYS A 33 -15.47 2.49 16.02
N THR A 34 -15.91 2.45 17.29
CA THR A 34 -17.33 2.21 17.64
C THR A 34 -18.26 3.32 17.14
N LYS A 35 -17.78 4.57 17.10
CA LYS A 35 -18.61 5.73 16.73
C LYS A 35 -18.82 5.85 15.22
N SER A 36 -17.80 5.48 14.44
CA SER A 36 -17.80 5.55 12.99
C SER A 36 -16.95 4.40 12.45
N PRO A 37 -17.57 3.25 12.12
CA PRO A 37 -16.87 2.10 11.55
C PRO A 37 -16.04 2.50 10.32
N TYR A 38 -14.90 1.84 10.14
CA TYR A 38 -14.02 2.09 9.01
C TYR A 38 -14.49 1.34 7.77
N HIS A 39 -14.28 1.94 6.60
CA HIS A 39 -14.37 1.19 5.33
C HIS A 39 -13.11 0.35 5.18
N VAL A 40 -13.27 -0.96 5.05
CA VAL A 40 -12.15 -1.91 4.96
C VAL A 40 -12.35 -2.81 3.76
N GLU A 41 -11.34 -2.86 2.91
CA GLU A 41 -11.31 -3.72 1.73
C GLU A 41 -10.27 -4.83 1.91
N TYR A 42 -10.70 -6.08 1.72
CA TYR A 42 -9.79 -7.22 1.77
C TYR A 42 -9.08 -7.37 0.42
N LEU A 43 -7.78 -7.12 0.42
CA LEU A 43 -6.98 -7.16 -0.79
C LEU A 43 -6.62 -8.60 -1.17
N SER A 44 -6.59 -8.87 -2.47
CA SER A 44 -6.13 -10.15 -3.02
C SER A 44 -5.03 -9.94 -4.04
N HIS A 45 -4.45 -11.03 -4.57
CA HIS A 45 -3.41 -10.96 -5.60
C HIS A 45 -3.86 -10.16 -6.85
N SER A 46 -5.16 -10.14 -7.16
CA SER A 46 -5.72 -9.39 -8.30
C SER A 46 -5.83 -7.88 -8.06
N SER A 47 -5.73 -7.43 -6.80
CA SER A 47 -5.79 -6.02 -6.44
C SER A 47 -4.51 -5.26 -6.83
N PHE A 48 -3.40 -5.97 -7.04
CA PHE A 48 -2.10 -5.37 -7.34
C PHE A 48 -1.91 -5.22 -8.85
N LYS A 49 -1.53 -4.01 -9.27
CA LYS A 49 -1.24 -3.66 -10.66
C LYS A 49 0.25 -3.45 -10.88
N ASN A 50 0.75 -3.83 -12.05
CA ASN A 50 2.14 -3.59 -12.42
C ASN A 50 2.32 -2.16 -12.93
N LEU A 51 2.77 -1.27 -12.05
CA LEU A 51 3.02 0.14 -12.38
C LEU A 51 4.43 0.40 -12.94
N GLU A 52 5.29 -0.61 -12.97
CA GLU A 52 6.66 -0.44 -13.48
C GLU A 52 6.70 -0.48 -15.01
N GLN A 53 5.81 -1.25 -15.63
CA GLN A 53 5.75 -1.41 -17.07
C GLN A 53 5.04 -0.19 -17.71
N ASN A 54 5.83 0.65 -18.38
CA ASN A 54 5.33 1.69 -19.30
C ASN A 54 4.39 2.74 -18.68
N LEU A 55 4.52 3.02 -17.38
CA LEU A 55 3.77 4.07 -16.67
C LEU A 55 4.66 5.06 -15.90
N ARG A 56 5.98 5.02 -16.14
CA ARG A 56 6.94 5.95 -15.50
C ARG A 56 6.98 7.28 -16.24
N PHE A 57 6.01 8.15 -15.97
CA PHE A 57 5.94 9.51 -16.55
C PHE A 57 7.12 10.40 -16.15
N PHE A 58 7.61 10.26 -14.93
CA PHE A 58 8.75 11.01 -14.41
C PHE A 58 9.84 10.05 -13.97
N LYS A 59 11.10 10.38 -14.31
CA LYS A 59 12.27 9.60 -13.88
C LYS A 59 12.63 9.84 -12.41
N SER A 60 12.29 11.01 -11.89
CA SER A 60 12.62 11.44 -10.53
C SER A 60 11.68 12.58 -10.11
N ILE A 61 11.42 12.68 -8.81
CA ILE A 61 10.73 13.80 -8.16
C ILE A 61 11.71 14.76 -7.47
N ARG A 62 13.00 14.65 -7.78
CA ARG A 62 14.05 15.50 -7.18
C ARG A 62 13.93 16.95 -7.68
N PRO A 63 13.92 17.95 -6.79
CA PRO A 63 13.98 19.36 -7.17
C PRO A 63 15.31 19.76 -7.83
N GLY A 64 16.43 19.28 -7.28
CA GLY A 64 17.78 19.53 -7.74
C GLY A 64 18.28 18.59 -8.83
N LYS A 65 19.33 18.99 -9.55
CA LYS A 65 19.98 18.16 -10.58
C LYS A 65 21.40 17.78 -10.21
N GLU A 66 22.14 18.69 -9.58
CA GLU A 66 23.58 18.56 -9.32
C GLU A 66 23.88 18.04 -7.91
N ALA A 67 25.14 17.69 -7.67
CA ALA A 67 25.60 17.32 -6.33
C ALA A 67 25.61 18.58 -5.44
N GLY A 68 24.94 18.51 -4.29
CA GLY A 68 24.72 19.67 -3.41
C GLY A 68 23.35 20.33 -3.57
N ASP A 69 22.62 20.05 -4.66
CA ASP A 69 21.25 20.55 -4.82
C ASP A 69 20.25 19.78 -3.94
N LEU A 70 19.13 20.46 -3.66
CA LEU A 70 17.97 19.92 -2.95
C LEU A 70 17.54 18.55 -3.49
N THR A 71 17.28 17.66 -2.56
CA THR A 71 16.94 16.26 -2.80
C THR A 71 15.46 16.02 -2.55
N VAL A 72 14.99 14.79 -2.79
CA VAL A 72 13.62 14.39 -2.49
C VAL A 72 13.29 14.56 -1.00
N ASN A 73 14.30 14.43 -0.12
CA ASN A 73 14.12 14.54 1.33
C ASN A 73 13.78 15.97 1.80
N ASP A 74 14.11 16.96 0.99
CA ASP A 74 13.85 18.37 1.28
C ASP A 74 12.42 18.79 0.87
N VAL A 75 11.75 17.97 0.08
CA VAL A 75 10.36 18.20 -0.35
C VAL A 75 9.41 17.98 0.82
N LYS A 76 8.52 18.93 1.03
CA LYS A 76 7.51 18.91 2.11
C LYS A 76 6.11 18.62 1.63
N GLU A 77 5.81 19.03 0.40
CA GLU A 77 4.51 18.82 -0.22
C GLU A 77 4.69 18.55 -1.71
N ILE A 78 3.90 17.62 -2.24
CA ILE A 78 3.82 17.32 -3.67
C ILE A 78 2.36 17.44 -4.06
N LYS A 79 2.11 18.25 -5.09
CA LYS A 79 0.78 18.44 -5.65
C LYS A 79 0.75 17.92 -7.08
N HIS A 80 -0.14 16.97 -7.31
CA HIS A 80 -0.37 16.40 -8.63
C HIS A 80 -1.48 17.16 -9.34
N THR A 81 -1.18 17.67 -10.53
CA THR A 81 -2.17 18.14 -11.51
C THR A 81 -2.14 17.20 -12.71
N SER A 82 -3.14 17.23 -13.59
CA SER A 82 -3.29 16.30 -14.72
C SER A 82 -2.02 16.10 -15.56
N ASN A 83 -1.22 17.16 -15.76
CA ASN A 83 -0.04 17.13 -16.63
C ASN A 83 1.27 17.58 -15.92
N MET A 84 1.21 17.98 -14.66
CA MET A 84 2.35 18.60 -14.00
C MET A 84 2.38 18.28 -12.51
N ILE A 85 3.59 18.16 -11.97
CA ILE A 85 3.83 17.98 -10.55
C ILE A 85 4.42 19.28 -10.02
N PHE A 86 3.86 19.78 -8.93
CA PHE A 86 4.38 20.90 -8.18
C PHE A 86 4.94 20.42 -6.85
N TYR A 87 5.94 21.12 -6.33
CA TYR A 87 6.55 20.81 -5.04
C TYR A 87 6.71 22.08 -4.19
N LYS A 88 6.69 21.90 -2.87
CA LYS A 88 7.07 22.91 -1.88
C LYS A 88 8.19 22.40 -0.99
N LEU A 89 9.02 23.34 -0.52
CA LEU A 89 10.15 23.08 0.38
C LEU A 89 9.84 23.52 1.82
N ARG A 90 8.87 24.41 2.01
CA ARG A 90 8.39 24.85 3.32
C ARG A 90 6.88 24.66 3.43
N HIS A 91 6.40 24.57 4.67
CA HIS A 91 4.98 24.47 4.98
C HIS A 91 4.29 25.84 5.08
N SER A 92 5.02 26.94 4.89
CA SER A 92 4.48 28.29 4.93
C SER A 92 3.54 28.53 3.74
N GLU A 93 2.40 29.16 3.99
CA GLU A 93 1.38 29.45 2.96
C GLU A 93 1.87 30.45 1.89
N GLU A 94 2.89 31.26 2.23
CA GLU A 94 3.43 32.33 1.37
C GLU A 94 4.37 31.84 0.27
N GLU A 95 4.87 30.60 0.31
CA GLU A 95 5.75 30.11 -0.76
C GLU A 95 4.94 29.57 -1.95
N ASP A 96 5.19 30.16 -3.13
CA ASP A 96 4.62 29.72 -4.40
C ASP A 96 5.01 28.27 -4.71
N GLU A 97 4.01 27.46 -5.07
CA GLU A 97 4.18 26.11 -5.60
C GLU A 97 5.09 26.12 -6.83
N LYS A 98 6.24 25.47 -6.76
CA LYS A 98 7.19 25.43 -7.89
C LYS A 98 6.94 24.20 -8.75
N PRO A 99 6.90 24.34 -10.09
CA PRO A 99 6.81 23.19 -10.97
C PRO A 99 8.08 22.34 -10.86
N LEU A 100 7.93 21.03 -10.85
CA LEU A 100 9.06 20.11 -10.84
C LEU A 100 9.90 20.31 -12.11
N PRO A 101 11.23 20.50 -12.02
CA PRO A 101 12.09 20.80 -13.18
C PRO A 101 12.46 19.54 -13.98
N VAL A 102 11.53 18.60 -14.09
CA VAL A 102 11.66 17.33 -14.82
C VAL A 102 10.54 17.26 -15.84
N ARG A 103 10.90 17.04 -17.10
CA ARG A 103 9.91 16.85 -18.17
C ARG A 103 9.30 15.46 -18.06
N MET A 104 7.98 15.38 -18.28
CA MET A 104 7.31 14.10 -18.50
C MET A 104 7.89 13.41 -19.73
N ASP A 105 8.02 12.09 -19.67
CA ASP A 105 8.36 11.27 -20.83
C ASP A 105 7.19 11.25 -21.82
N SER A 106 7.36 11.90 -22.97
CA SER A 106 6.33 12.02 -24.01
C SER A 106 5.98 10.69 -24.68
N LYS A 107 6.80 9.65 -24.51
CA LYS A 107 6.52 8.30 -25.03
C LYS A 107 5.54 7.55 -24.14
N VAL A 108 5.39 7.95 -22.87
CA VAL A 108 4.49 7.31 -21.92
C VAL A 108 3.09 7.90 -22.08
N LYS A 109 2.11 7.04 -22.35
CA LYS A 109 0.70 7.44 -22.49
C LYS A 109 -0.05 7.14 -21.21
N ALA A 110 -0.91 8.08 -20.80
CA ALA A 110 -1.90 7.85 -19.76
C ALA A 110 -2.81 6.69 -20.15
N ARG A 111 -3.05 5.78 -19.21
CA ARG A 111 -3.97 4.65 -19.36
C ARG A 111 -4.89 4.61 -18.14
N PRO A 112 -6.16 4.25 -18.30
CA PRO A 112 -7.05 4.03 -17.17
C PRO A 112 -6.54 2.86 -16.32
N PHE A 113 -6.82 2.90 -15.03
CA PHE A 113 -6.36 1.89 -14.07
C PHE A 113 -6.83 0.46 -14.42
N SER A 114 -7.98 0.35 -15.08
CA SER A 114 -8.56 -0.91 -15.58
C SER A 114 -7.67 -1.60 -16.63
N GLU A 115 -6.98 -0.83 -17.47
CA GLU A 115 -6.11 -1.34 -18.54
C GLU A 115 -4.72 -1.75 -18.04
N ILE A 116 -4.37 -1.43 -16.80
CA ILE A 116 -3.09 -1.79 -16.24
C ILE A 116 -3.07 -3.29 -15.95
N HIS A 117 -2.02 -3.98 -16.40
CA HIS A 117 -1.83 -5.41 -16.16
C HIS A 117 -1.71 -5.71 -14.67
N ALA A 118 -2.20 -6.88 -14.25
CA ALA A 118 -2.03 -7.34 -12.88
C ALA A 118 -0.54 -7.58 -12.59
N LEU A 119 -0.10 -7.26 -11.37
CA LEU A 119 1.26 -7.57 -10.90
C LEU A 119 1.43 -9.08 -10.68
N TYR A 120 0.37 -9.73 -10.20
CA TYR A 120 0.35 -11.16 -9.93
C TYR A 120 -0.79 -11.82 -10.70
N ASN A 121 -0.48 -12.92 -11.39
CA ASN A 121 -1.47 -13.71 -12.12
C ASN A 121 -2.20 -14.72 -11.23
N CYS A 122 -1.58 -15.10 -10.11
CA CYS A 122 -2.12 -16.05 -9.16
C CYS A 122 -1.63 -15.72 -7.75
N ARG A 123 -2.18 -16.40 -6.74
CA ARG A 123 -1.67 -16.34 -5.36
C ARG A 123 -0.19 -16.71 -5.32
N LEU A 124 0.61 -15.93 -4.58
CA LEU A 124 2.04 -16.18 -4.42
C LEU A 124 2.26 -17.46 -3.63
N LYS A 125 3.14 -18.32 -4.15
CA LYS A 125 3.53 -19.55 -3.46
C LYS A 125 4.46 -19.25 -2.30
N ILE A 126 4.22 -19.90 -1.15
CA ILE A 126 5.13 -19.86 -0.01
C ILE A 126 6.17 -20.99 -0.10
N LYS A 127 7.30 -20.82 0.59
CA LYS A 127 8.29 -21.90 0.74
C LYS A 127 7.69 -23.07 1.51
N LYS A 128 8.06 -24.31 1.17
CA LYS A 128 7.65 -25.53 1.87
C LYS A 128 7.83 -25.44 3.39
N GLU A 129 9.00 -25.00 3.84
CA GLU A 129 9.29 -24.84 5.28
C GLU A 129 8.26 -23.95 5.99
N LYS A 130 7.87 -22.83 5.36
CA LYS A 130 6.85 -21.94 5.91
C LYS A 130 5.48 -22.60 5.92
N TYR A 131 5.13 -23.35 4.87
CA TYR A 131 3.89 -24.11 4.83
C TYR A 131 3.85 -25.12 5.98
N ASP A 132 4.89 -25.93 6.16
CA ASP A 132 4.97 -26.94 7.23
C ASP A 132 4.82 -26.31 8.63
N HIS A 133 5.47 -25.17 8.87
CA HIS A 133 5.31 -24.42 10.13
C HIS A 133 3.87 -23.94 10.34
N LEU A 134 3.19 -23.47 9.29
CA LEU A 134 1.78 -23.07 9.38
C LEU A 134 0.86 -24.27 9.64
N GLN A 135 1.19 -25.46 9.11
CA GLN A 135 0.45 -26.68 9.42
C GLN A 135 0.55 -27.07 10.90
N LEU A 136 1.69 -26.79 11.55
CA LEU A 136 1.86 -27.04 12.98
C LEU A 136 0.97 -26.13 13.84
N LEU A 137 0.73 -24.88 13.41
CA LEU A 137 -0.16 -23.93 14.12
C LEU A 137 -1.61 -24.40 14.18
N LYS A 138 -2.04 -25.26 13.24
CA LYS A 138 -3.41 -25.82 13.26
C LYS A 138 -3.72 -26.55 14.56
N LYS A 139 -2.71 -27.08 15.28
CA LYS A 139 -2.88 -27.73 16.58
C LYS A 139 -3.45 -26.80 17.67
N SER A 140 -3.26 -25.49 17.53
CA SER A 140 -3.77 -24.47 18.47
C SER A 140 -5.01 -23.72 17.95
N ILE A 141 -5.51 -24.07 16.77
CA ILE A 141 -6.62 -23.37 16.09
C ILE A 141 -7.79 -24.34 15.91
N GLN A 142 -9.02 -23.84 15.95
CA GLN A 142 -10.21 -24.67 15.74
C GLN A 142 -10.23 -25.30 14.33
N PRO A 143 -10.76 -26.54 14.19
CA PRO A 143 -10.78 -27.27 12.92
C PRO A 143 -11.41 -26.51 11.75
N ASP A 144 -12.43 -25.68 12.02
CA ASP A 144 -13.16 -24.92 11.00
C ASP A 144 -12.27 -23.97 10.19
N TYR A 145 -11.15 -23.51 10.76
CA TYR A 145 -10.20 -22.62 10.09
C TYR A 145 -9.09 -23.37 9.34
N HIS A 146 -8.96 -24.69 9.52
CA HIS A 146 -7.83 -25.47 8.98
C HIS A 146 -7.79 -25.43 7.46
N LYS A 147 -8.96 -25.42 6.81
CA LYS A 147 -9.09 -25.36 5.35
C LYS A 147 -8.32 -24.20 4.72
N PHE A 148 -8.30 -23.03 5.37
CA PHE A 148 -7.54 -21.88 4.86
C PHE A 148 -6.05 -22.20 4.72
N TYR A 149 -5.48 -22.89 5.71
CA TYR A 149 -4.06 -23.26 5.73
C TYR A 149 -3.74 -24.39 4.77
N ASP A 150 -4.66 -25.35 4.60
CA ASP A 150 -4.52 -26.46 3.66
C ASP A 150 -4.53 -25.98 2.21
N ASP A 151 -5.32 -24.95 1.91
CA ASP A 151 -5.45 -24.36 0.57
C ASP A 151 -4.32 -23.36 0.21
N LEU A 152 -3.27 -23.24 1.05
CA LEU A 152 -2.16 -22.33 0.80
C LEU A 152 -1.22 -22.87 -0.30
N PRO A 153 -1.00 -22.10 -1.38
CA PRO A 153 -0.13 -22.52 -2.46
C PRO A 153 1.33 -22.53 -2.00
N HIS A 154 2.06 -23.61 -2.25
CA HIS A 154 3.45 -23.79 -1.85
C HIS A 154 4.30 -24.42 -2.96
N ASN A 155 5.61 -24.24 -2.86
CA ASN A 155 6.62 -24.87 -3.72
C ASN A 155 7.27 -26.04 -2.98
#